data_AF-A0A2W0BQW7-F1
#
_entry.id   AF-A0A2W0BQW7-F1
#
_cell.length_a   1.000
_cell.length_b   1.000
_cell.length_c   1.000
_cell.angle_alpha   90.00
_cell.angle_beta   90.00
_cell.angle_gamma   90.00
#
_symmetry.space_group_name_H-M   'P 1'
#
loop_
_entity.id
_entity.type
_entity.pdbx_description
1 polymer ?
#
loop_
_entity_poly.entity_id
_entity_poly.type
_entity_poly.pdbx_seq_one_letter_code
_entity_poly.pdbx_strand_id
1 'polypeptide(L)'
;QSCLQQNLSVSPQQSAQIAPILANEGSKVIAIRTNNSLSDVQKIQEVKSLQKQADPQLKAILSSAQYDKLKVVRYQSIRWVTQKRLGWQ
;
A
#
# COMPACT_ATOMS: atom_id res chain seq x y z
N GLN A 1 -15.51 3.09 13.05
CA GLN A 1 -14.10 3.51 12.83
C GLN A 1 -13.52 2.56 11.80
N SER A 2 -12.96 3.06 10.69
CA SER A 2 -12.33 2.20 9.67
C SER A 2 -11.02 1.60 10.20
N CYS A 3 -10.60 0.45 9.69
CA CYS A 3 -9.31 -0.16 10.08
C CYS A 3 -8.13 0.81 9.82
N LEU A 4 -8.25 1.69 8.83
CA LEU A 4 -7.26 2.73 8.51
C LEU A 4 -7.13 3.78 9.62
N GLN A 5 -8.24 4.21 10.22
CA GLN A 5 -8.25 5.17 11.32
C GLN A 5 -7.51 4.63 12.55
N GLN A 6 -7.70 3.35 12.87
CA GLN A 6 -7.05 2.71 14.01
C GLN A 6 -5.55 2.48 13.79
N ASN A 7 -5.17 2.05 12.58
CA ASN A 7 -3.76 1.74 12.27
C ASN A 7 -2.92 2.99 12.02
N LEU A 8 -3.49 4.04 11.41
CA LEU A 8 -2.73 5.23 11.01
C LEU A 8 -2.99 6.44 11.92
N SER A 9 -3.94 6.35 12.86
CA SER A 9 -4.36 7.47 13.73
C SER A 9 -4.73 8.72 12.92
N VAL A 10 -5.47 8.53 11.82
CA VAL A 10 -5.93 9.60 10.92
C VAL A 10 -7.29 10.12 11.33
N SER A 11 -7.56 11.41 11.10
CA SER A 11 -8.89 11.98 11.30
C SER A 11 -9.90 11.41 10.30
N PRO A 12 -11.22 11.53 10.54
CA PRO A 12 -12.24 11.14 9.57
C PRO A 12 -12.06 11.80 8.20
N GLN A 13 -11.72 13.08 8.18
CA GLN A 13 -11.50 13.86 6.96
C GLN A 13 -10.25 13.38 6.22
N GLN A 14 -9.13 13.19 6.93
CA GLN A 14 -7.91 12.63 6.35
C GLN A 14 -8.17 11.23 5.79
N SER A 15 -8.87 10.37 6.55
CA SER A 15 -9.24 9.01 6.12
C SER A 15 -10.06 9.01 4.84
N ALA A 16 -11.03 9.92 4.69
CA ALA A 16 -11.87 10.01 3.49
C ALA A 16 -11.05 10.41 2.26
N GLN A 17 -10.03 11.26 2.43
CA GLN A 17 -9.14 11.68 1.34
C GLN A 17 -8.12 10.59 0.96
N ILE A 18 -7.54 9.89 1.93
CA ILE A 18 -6.52 8.85 1.63
C ILE A 18 -7.12 7.52 1.20
N ALA A 19 -8.35 7.19 1.60
CA ALA A 19 -9.00 5.92 1.27
C ALA A 19 -9.02 5.60 -0.23
N PRO A 20 -9.46 6.51 -1.14
CA PRO A 20 -9.43 6.22 -2.57
C PRO A 20 -8.01 6.05 -3.13
N ILE A 21 -7.02 6.77 -2.59
CA ILE A 21 -5.61 6.63 -2.99
C ILE A 21 -5.09 5.24 -2.62
N LEU A 22 -5.33 4.81 -1.39
CA LEU A 22 -4.91 3.49 -0.91
C LEU A 22 -5.68 2.34 -1.56
N ALA A 23 -6.96 2.53 -1.90
CA ALA A 23 -7.74 1.54 -2.64
C ALA A 23 -7.22 1.33 -4.07
N ASN A 24 -6.88 2.43 -4.76
CA ASN A 24 -6.23 2.39 -6.07
C ASN A 24 -4.84 1.73 -6.01
N GLU A 25 -4.03 2.09 -5.01
CA GLU A 25 -2.74 1.45 -4.76
C GLU A 25 -2.91 -0.06 -4.52
N GLY A 26 -3.82 -0.46 -3.63
CA GLY A 26 -4.10 -1.86 -3.31
C GLY A 26 -4.52 -2.68 -4.54
N SER A 27 -5.39 -2.12 -5.39
CA SER A 27 -5.83 -2.77 -6.64
C SER A 27 -4.65 -3.04 -7.59
N LYS A 28 -3.74 -2.07 -7.73
CA LYS A 28 -2.53 -2.22 -8.55
C LYS A 28 -1.53 -3.21 -7.94
N VAL A 29 -1.39 -3.23 -6.61
CA VAL A 29 -0.56 -4.23 -5.91
C VAL A 29 -1.09 -5.65 -6.16
N ILE A 30 -2.40 -5.86 -6.14
CA ILE A 30 -3.01 -7.15 -6.49
C ILE A 30 -2.64 -7.55 -7.92
N ALA A 31 -2.77 -6.63 -8.88
CA ALA A 31 -2.40 -6.87 -10.27
C ALA A 31 -0.91 -7.24 -10.43
N ILE A 32 -0.01 -6.56 -9.70
CA ILE A 32 1.42 -6.88 -9.69
C ILE A 32 1.67 -8.29 -9.13
N ARG A 33 1.01 -8.67 -8.02
CA ARG A 33 1.14 -10.02 -7.46
C ARG A 33 0.71 -11.10 -8.44
N THR A 34 -0.40 -10.87 -9.15
CA THR A 34 -0.99 -11.83 -10.09
C THR A 34 -0.29 -11.86 -11.46
N ASN A 35 0.65 -10.94 -11.71
CA ASN A 35 1.40 -10.91 -12.95
C ASN A 35 2.47 -12.02 -12.95
N ASN A 36 2.26 -13.05 -13.77
CA ASN A 36 3.15 -14.20 -13.91
C ASN A 36 4.39 -13.90 -14.77
N SER A 37 4.40 -12.78 -15.51
CA SER A 37 5.52 -12.37 -16.34
C SER A 37 6.59 -11.60 -15.57
N LEU A 38 6.32 -11.21 -14.32
CA LEU A 38 7.25 -10.49 -13.46
C LEU A 38 7.93 -11.44 -12.47
N SER A 39 9.25 -11.32 -12.36
CA SER A 39 10.03 -11.89 -11.26
C SER A 39 9.71 -11.19 -9.93
N ASP A 40 10.04 -11.81 -8.80
CA ASP A 40 9.82 -11.24 -7.47
C ASP A 40 10.51 -9.87 -7.29
N VAL A 41 11.72 -9.73 -7.84
CA VAL A 41 12.45 -8.45 -7.82
C VAL A 41 11.70 -7.39 -8.61
N GLN A 42 11.18 -7.72 -9.80
CA GLN A 42 10.38 -6.79 -10.60
C GLN A 42 9.09 -6.41 -9.87
N LYS A 43 8.40 -7.37 -9.24
CA LYS A 43 7.21 -7.09 -8.41
C LYS A 43 7.50 -6.11 -7.28
N ILE A 44 8.61 -6.29 -6.57
CA ILE A 44 9.05 -5.36 -5.52
C ILE A 44 9.27 -3.96 -6.09
N GLN A 45 9.96 -3.84 -7.23
CA GLN A 45 10.25 -2.54 -7.85
C GLN A 45 8.98 -1.83 -8.31
N GLU A 46 8.06 -2.56 -8.94
CA GLU A 46 6.77 -2.01 -9.39
C GLU A 46 5.94 -1.51 -8.19
N VAL A 47 5.86 -2.28 -7.10
CA VAL A 47 5.16 -1.83 -5.88
C VAL A 47 5.82 -0.59 -5.28
N LYS A 48 7.15 -0.54 -5.22
CA LYS A 48 7.87 0.64 -4.71
C LYS A 48 7.65 1.87 -5.61
N SER A 49 7.66 1.69 -6.92
CA SER A 49 7.40 2.75 -7.89
C SER A 49 5.99 3.31 -7.71
N LEU A 50 5.00 2.41 -7.64
CA LEU A 50 3.61 2.75 -7.36
C LEU A 50 3.45 3.54 -6.05
N GLN A 51 4.08 3.10 -4.97
CA GLN A 51 4.04 3.79 -3.68
C GLN A 51 4.64 5.20 -3.79
N LYS A 52 5.83 5.32 -4.40
CA LYS A 52 6.51 6.61 -4.62
C LYS A 52 5.65 7.59 -5.43
N GLN A 53 4.88 7.11 -6.40
CA GLN A 53 3.97 7.96 -7.18
C GLN A 53 2.83 8.54 -6.31
N ALA A 54 2.36 7.78 -5.31
CA ALA A 54 1.32 8.22 -4.39
C ALA A 54 1.85 9.05 -3.20
N ASP A 55 3.16 9.02 -2.93
CA ASP A 55 3.79 9.71 -1.78
C ASP A 55 3.47 11.20 -1.69
N PRO A 56 3.53 12.02 -2.77
CA PRO A 56 3.27 13.45 -2.68
C PRO A 56 1.83 13.75 -2.22
N GLN A 57 0.85 13.00 -2.74
CA GLN A 57 -0.55 13.18 -2.39
C GLN A 57 -0.82 12.80 -0.94
N LEU A 58 -0.21 11.71 -0.47
CA LEU A 58 -0.38 11.25 0.90
C LEU A 58 0.32 12.16 1.90
N LYS A 59 1.52 12.66 1.59
CA LYS A 59 2.24 13.62 2.44
C LYS A 59 1.55 14.99 2.53
N ALA A 60 0.73 15.35 1.54
CA ALA A 60 -0.09 16.56 1.60
C ALA A 60 -1.26 16.44 2.60
N ILE A 61 -1.71 15.21 2.88
CA ILE A 61 -2.87 14.94 3.74
C ILE A 61 -2.45 14.47 5.15
N LEU A 62 -1.36 13.71 5.23
CA LEU A 62 -0.88 13.06 6.46
C LEU A 62 0.25 13.85 7.10
N SER A 63 0.28 13.85 8.43
CA SER A 63 1.48 14.29 9.16
C SER A 63 2.62 13.29 9.00
N SER A 64 3.86 13.71 9.28
CA SER A 64 5.04 12.84 9.20
C SER A 64 4.86 11.55 10.01
N ALA A 65 4.32 11.64 11.24
CA ALA A 65 4.08 10.48 12.08
C ALA A 65 3.01 9.52 11.53
N GLN A 66 1.94 10.05 10.93
CA GLN A 66 0.90 9.24 10.29
C GLN A 66 1.44 8.56 9.02
N TYR A 67 2.26 9.28 8.25
CA TYR A 67 2.93 8.75 7.09
C TYR A 67 3.95 7.64 7.45
N ASP A 68 4.65 7.77 8.57
CA ASP A 68 5.55 6.73 9.07
C ASP A 68 4.79 5.42 9.39
N LYS A 69 3.61 5.52 10.01
CA LYS A 69 2.73 4.35 10.22
C LYS A 69 2.29 3.72 8.90
N LEU A 70 1.99 4.56 7.90
CA LEU A 70 1.61 4.07 6.57
C LEU A 70 2.74 3.29 5.88
N LYS A 71 4.00 3.74 6.03
CA LYS A 71 5.17 3.01 5.52
C LYS A 71 5.27 1.59 6.08
N VAL A 72 4.94 1.39 7.36
CA VAL A 72 4.93 0.06 7.99
C VAL A 72 3.89 -0.84 7.32
N VAL A 73 2.68 -0.33 7.07
CA VAL A 73 1.63 -1.08 6.37
C VAL A 73 2.05 -1.41 4.93
N ARG A 74 2.61 -0.44 4.22
CA ARG A 74 3.14 -0.60 2.85
C ARG A 74 4.30 -1.59 2.73
N TYR A 75 5.09 -1.75 3.78
CA TYR A 75 6.14 -2.78 3.80
C TYR A 75 5.54 -4.20 3.74
N GLN A 76 4.38 -4.42 4.37
CA GLN A 76 3.70 -5.71 4.33
C GLN A 76 3.16 -6.03 2.94
N SER A 77 2.74 -5.03 2.16
CA SER A 77 2.28 -5.27 0.78
C SER A 77 3.45 -5.71 -0.13
N ILE A 78 4.65 -5.17 0.06
CA ILE A 78 5.87 -5.64 -0.63
C ILE A 78 6.17 -7.10 -0.29
N ARG A 79 6.05 -7.50 0.99
CA ARG A 79 6.21 -8.90 1.39
C ARG A 79 5.14 -9.80 0.80
N TRP A 80 3.90 -9.31 0.73
CA TRP A 80 2.76 -10.04 0.20
C TRP A 80 2.88 -10.31 -1.31
N VAL A 81 3.45 -9.40 -2.11
CA VAL A 81 3.60 -9.64 -3.56
C VAL A 81 4.65 -10.71 -3.90
N THR A 82 5.62 -10.95 -3.02
CA THR A 82 6.66 -11.98 -3.19
C THR A 82 6.39 -13.24 -2.39
N GLN A 83 5.40 -13.23 -1.50
CA GLN A 83 5.01 -14.42 -0.78
C GLN A 83 4.46 -15.45 -1.77
N LYS A 84 5.07 -16.64 -1.81
CA LYS A 84 4.53 -17.76 -2.57
C LYS A 84 3.08 -17.96 -2.15
N ARG A 85 2.17 -18.09 -3.13
CA ARG A 85 0.80 -18.49 -2.86
C ARG A 85 0.89 -19.86 -2.19
N LEU A 86 0.70 -19.92 -0.87
CA LEU A 86 0.49 -21.17 -0.17
C LEU A 86 -0.77 -21.75 -0.80
N GLY A 87 -0.57 -22.70 -1.71
CA GLY A 87 -1.66 -23.48 -2.26
C GLY A 87 -2.24 -24.26 -1.10
N TRP A 88 -3.51 -24.02 -0.78
CA TRP A 88 -4.33 -25.10 -0.26
C TRP A 88 -4.58 -26.01 -1.45
N GLN A 89 -3.67 -26.97 -1.65
CA GLN A 89 -3.99 -28.24 -2.30
C GLN A 89 -4.52 -29.18 -1.23
#